data_AF-Q594K5-F1
#
_entry.id   AF-Q594K5-F1
#
_cell.length_a   1.000
_cell.length_b   1.000
_cell.length_c   1.000
_cell.angle_alpha   90.00
_cell.angle_beta   90.00
_cell.angle_gamma   90.00
#
_symmetry.space_group_name_H-M   'P 1'
#
loop_
_entity.id
_entity.type
_entity.pdbx_description
1 polymer ?
#
loop_
_entity_poly.entity_id
_entity_poly.type
_entity_poly.pdbx_seq_one_letter_code
_entity_poly.pdbx_strand_id
1 'polypeptide(L)' 'EYVGNCTLHHVIYGTGYLTGTNDGFNCDHEFLNTAQALSYSCDIVAGLIFLHSQLIVHLDLKPANIFITEHNV' A
#
# COMPACT_ATOMS: atom_id res chain seq x y z
N GLU A 1 0.94 2.01 -18.39
CA GLU A 1 0.84 2.93 -17.23
C GLU A 1 0.00 2.23 -16.18
N TYR A 2 0.54 2.02 -14.98
CA TYR A 2 -0.22 1.36 -13.92
C TYR A 2 -1.24 2.37 -13.37
N VAL A 3 -2.52 2.19 -13.69
CA VAL A 3 -3.62 3.06 -13.24
C VAL A 3 -4.16 2.56 -11.89
N GLY A 4 -3.25 2.38 -10.93
CA GLY A 4 -3.64 2.01 -9.58
C GLY A 4 -4.31 3.20 -8.90
N ASN A 5 -5.62 3.12 -8.66
CA ASN A 5 -6.34 4.21 -8.00
C ASN A 5 -6.11 4.26 -6.47
N CYS A 6 -5.34 3.33 -5.91
CA CYS A 6 -5.05 3.26 -4.47
C CYS A 6 -3.53 3.24 -4.22
N THR A 7 -3.11 4.04 -3.24
CA THR A 7 -1.72 4.12 -2.78
C THR A 7 -1.63 3.81 -1.29
N LEU A 8 -0.45 3.46 -0.80
CA LEU A 8 -0.23 3.20 0.62
C LEU A 8 -0.61 4.40 1.49
N HIS A 9 -0.55 5.63 0.95
CA HIS A 9 -1.08 6.83 1.61
C HIS A 9 -2.56 6.70 1.96
N HIS A 10 -3.39 6.12 1.08
CA HIS A 10 -4.81 5.88 1.35
C HIS A 10 -5.01 4.79 2.40
N VAL A 11 -4.13 3.79 2.46
CA VAL A 11 -4.22 2.73 3.49
C VAL A 11 -3.81 3.25 4.87
N ILE A 12 -2.81 4.12 4.94
CA ILE A 12 -2.30 4.67 6.21
C ILE A 12 -3.17 5.82 6.72
N TYR A 13 -3.63 6.70 5.82
CA TYR A 13 -4.28 7.96 6.17
C TYR A 13 -5.71 8.14 5.63
N GLY A 14 -6.16 7.26 4.72
CA GLY A 14 -7.44 7.40 4.04
C GLY A 14 -8.60 6.82 4.83
N THR A 15 -9.34 7.69 5.51
CA THR A 15 -10.54 7.42 6.31
C THR A 15 -11.80 6.98 5.53
N GLY A 16 -11.74 6.62 4.24
CA GLY A 16 -12.99 6.23 3.55
C GLY A 16 -13.03 6.11 2.02
N TYR A 17 -12.00 5.57 1.35
CA TYR A 17 -12.13 5.29 -0.10
C TYR A 17 -12.82 3.93 -0.40
N LEU A 18 -13.13 3.11 0.63
CA LEU A 18 -13.76 1.80 0.46
C LEU A 18 -15.23 1.72 0.90
N THR A 19 -15.95 2.85 0.97
CA THR A 19 -17.43 2.80 1.11
C THR A 19 -18.07 2.53 -0.25
N GLY A 20 -17.83 1.32 -0.77
CA GLY A 20 -18.33 0.85 -2.06
C GLY A 20 -19.03 -0.52 -2.02
N THR A 21 -19.08 -1.20 -0.88
CA THR A 21 -19.96 -2.36 -0.68
C THR A 21 -20.73 -2.21 0.63
N ASN A 22 -22.04 -2.36 0.52
CA ASN A 22 -22.98 -2.30 1.62
C ASN A 22 -23.01 -3.66 2.33
N ASP A 23 -21.99 -3.98 3.10
CA ASP A 23 -22.01 -5.11 4.02
C ASP A 23 -21.61 -4.62 5.41
N GLY A 24 -22.60 -4.63 6.32
CA GLY A 24 -22.49 -4.12 7.68
C GLY A 24 -21.51 -4.93 8.52
N PHE A 25 -20.23 -4.58 8.39
CA PHE A 25 -19.17 -5.03 9.28
C PHE A 25 -18.76 -3.86 10.18
N ASN A 26 -18.65 -4.15 11.48
CA ASN A 26 -18.40 -3.17 12.53
C ASN A 26 -17.25 -2.22 12.17
N CYS A 27 -17.51 -0.94 12.38
CA CYS A 27 -16.62 0.18 12.14
C CYS A 27 -15.55 0.24 13.24
N ASP A 28 -14.68 -0.76 13.27
CA ASP A 28 -13.35 -0.60 13.83
C ASP A 28 -12.52 0.08 12.74
N HIS A 29 -12.35 1.40 12.89
CA HIS A 29 -11.38 2.18 12.13
C HIS A 29 -9.98 1.68 12.51
N GLU A 30 -9.61 0.49 12.04
CA GLU A 30 -8.42 -0.20 12.46
C GLU A 30 -7.27 0.30 11.59
N PHE A 31 -6.41 1.10 12.23
CA PHE A 31 -5.09 1.38 11.71
C PHE A 31 -4.43 0.12 11.15
N LEU A 32 -3.58 0.32 10.16
CA LEU A 32 -2.76 -0.73 9.55
C LEU A 32 -2.08 -1.56 10.67
N ASN A 33 -2.54 -2.81 10.87
CA ASN A 33 -2.03 -3.65 11.95
C ASN A 33 -0.58 -4.03 11.65
N THR A 34 0.19 -4.32 12.69
CA THR A 34 1.61 -4.75 12.61
C THR A 34 1.84 -5.82 11.55
N ALA A 35 0.94 -6.80 11.43
CA ALA A 35 1.03 -7.85 10.41
C ALA A 35 0.97 -7.29 8.97
N GLN A 36 0.03 -6.38 8.70
CA GLN A 36 -0.09 -5.72 7.40
C GLN A 36 1.12 -4.79 7.15
N ALA A 37 1.59 -4.09 8.18
CA ALA A 37 2.73 -3.18 8.07
C ALA A 37 4.00 -3.95 7.69
N LEU A 38 4.18 -5.13 8.29
CA LEU A 38 5.28 -6.02 7.95
C LEU A 38 5.15 -6.54 6.52
N SER A 39 3.95 -6.95 6.10
CA SER A 39 3.69 -7.38 4.72
C SER A 39 4.09 -6.31 3.70
N TYR A 40 3.57 -5.09 3.86
CA TYR A 40 3.92 -3.99 2.95
C TYR A 40 5.41 -3.65 3.01
N SER A 41 6.04 -3.74 4.19
CA SER A 41 7.47 -3.50 4.32
C SER A 41 8.29 -4.53 3.54
N CYS A 42 7.91 -5.81 3.59
CA CYS A 42 8.54 -6.88 2.82
C CYS A 42 8.43 -6.61 1.31
N ASP A 43 7.25 -6.23 0.82
CA ASP A 43 7.01 -5.98 -0.61
C ASP A 43 7.80 -4.75 -1.10
N ILE A 44 7.80 -3.67 -0.32
CA ILE A 44 8.58 -2.46 -0.63
C ILE A 44 10.06 -2.78 -0.69
N VAL A 45 10.59 -3.53 0.28
CA VAL A 45 12.00 -3.93 0.30
C VAL A 45 12.34 -4.81 -0.90
N ALA A 46 11.47 -5.76 -1.28
CA ALA A 46 11.66 -6.57 -2.46
C ALA A 46 11.73 -5.72 -3.74
N GLY A 47 10.84 -4.74 -3.89
CA GLY A 47 10.86 -3.78 -5.00
C GLY A 47 12.13 -2.92 -5.02
N LEU A 48 12.61 -2.46 -3.86
CA LEU A 48 13.84 -1.69 -3.75
C LEU A 48 15.08 -2.54 -4.06
N ILE A 49 15.14 -3.80 -3.62
CA ILE A 49 16.22 -4.73 -3.98
C ILE A 49 16.30 -4.88 -5.50
N PHE A 50 15.14 -5.04 -6.16
CA PHE A 50 15.08 -5.09 -7.61
C PHE A 50 15.62 -3.81 -8.27
N LEU A 51 15.18 -2.62 -7.84
CA LEU A 51 15.67 -1.35 -8.38
C LEU A 51 17.18 -1.18 -8.19
N HIS A 52 17.68 -1.48 -6.98
CA HIS A 52 19.10 -1.36 -6.64
C HIS A 52 19.96 -2.33 -7.45
N SER A 53 19.45 -3.52 -7.82
CA SER A 53 20.15 -4.45 -8.72
C SER A 53 20.42 -3.86 -10.11
N GLN A 54 19.63 -2.87 -10.52
CA GLN A 54 19.73 -2.14 -11.79
C GLN A 54 20.40 -0.77 -11.62
N LEU A 55 20.99 -0.48 -10.45
CA LEU A 55 21.58 0.82 -10.11
C LEU A 55 20.58 1.99 -10.15
N ILE A 56 19.30 1.73 -9.91
CA ILE A 56 18.24 2.74 -9.86
C ILE A 56 17.95 3.09 -8.40
N VAL A 57 18.04 4.37 -8.05
CA VAL A 57 17.66 4.88 -6.72
C VAL A 57 16.27 5.52 -6.84
N HIS A 58 15.33 5.12 -5.98
CA HIS A 58 13.95 5.63 -6.05
C HIS A 58 13.84 7.15 -5.77
N LEU A 59 14.69 7.67 -4.86
CA LEU A 59 14.81 9.09 -4.43
C LEU A 59 13.57 9.74 -3.77
N ASP A 60 12.36 9.28 -4.07
CA ASP A 60 11.11 9.83 -3.51
C ASP A 60 10.26 8.73 -2.85
N LEU A 61 10.88 7.96 -1.95
CA LEU A 61 10.17 6.88 -1.26
C LEU A 61 9.23 7.47 -0.20
N LYS A 62 7.92 7.42 -0.47
CA LYS A 62 6.85 7.89 0.42
C LYS A 62 5.57 7.11 0.15
N PRO A 63 4.61 7.06 1.09
CA PRO A 63 3.37 6.31 0.92
C PRO A 63 2.56 6.68 -0.34
N ALA A 64 2.66 7.93 -0.81
CA ALA A 64 1.97 8.38 -2.02
C ALA A 64 2.55 7.77 -3.32
N ASN A 65 3.79 7.26 -3.29
CA ASN A 65 4.46 6.66 -4.45
C ASN A 65 4.48 5.12 -4.40
N ILE A 66 3.83 4.51 -3.39
CA ILE A 66 3.64 3.07 -3.31
C ILE A 66 2.22 2.76 -3.76
N PHE A 67 2.08 2.17 -4.93
CA PHE A 67 0.78 1.77 -5.48
C PHE A 67 0.37 0.40 -4.94
N ILE A 68 -0.89 0.28 -4.54
CA ILE A 68 -1.46 -0.99 -4.07
C ILE A 68 -2.19 -1.65 -5.24
N THR A 69 -1.98 -2.94 -5.40
CA THR A 69 -2.67 -3.74 -6.42
C THR A 69 -3.77 -4.58 -5.77
N GLU A 70 -4.82 -4.88 -6.53
CA GLU A 70 -6.02 -5.59 -6.06
C GLU A 70 -5.74 -7.07 -5.72
N HIS A 71 -4.53 -7.56 -5.98
CA HIS A 71 -4.13 -8.95 -5.81
C HIS A 71 -3.09 -9.05 -4.70
N ASN A 72 -3.59 -9.09 -3.47
CA ASN A 72 -2.81 -9.39 -2.27
C ASN A 72 -2.59 -10.93 -2.18
N VAL A 73 -1.90 -11.51 -3.17
CA VAL A 73 -1.62 -12.96 -3.26
C VAL A 73 -0.63 -13.40 -2.20
#